data_AF-A0A9N9T2X1-F1
#
_entry.id   AF-A0A9N9T2X1-F1
#
_cell.length_a   1.000
_cell.length_b   1.000
_cell.length_c   1.000
_cell.angle_alpha   90.00
_cell.angle_beta   90.00
_cell.angle_gamma   90.00
#
_symmetry.space_group_name_H-M   'P 1'
#
loop_
_entity.id
_entity.type
_entity.pdbx_description
1 polymer ?
#
loop_
_entity_poly.entity_id
_entity_poly.type
_entity_poly.pdbx_seq_one_letter_code
_entity_poly.pdbx_strand_id
1 'polypeptide(L)'
;MTNIFYSDEFLTIIPLNGKTRGEDIYDVFLNFVKNYELPIYKLMCITTDGAPAMTGNKNSFVALCQSNEEFPSFFSFHCIIHQ
;
A
#
# COMPACT_ATOMS: atom_id res chain seq x y z
N MET A 1 -0.43 5.38 31.60
CA MET A 1 -1.14 4.52 30.63
C MET A 1 -1.75 5.44 29.58
N THR A 2 -1.22 5.42 28.37
CA THR A 2 -1.85 6.07 27.22
C THR A 2 -3.01 5.19 26.78
N ASN A 3 -4.24 5.70 26.83
CA ASN A 3 -5.37 5.04 26.20
C ASN A 3 -5.16 5.07 24.69
N ILE A 4 -4.96 3.90 24.09
CA ILE A 4 -4.89 3.74 22.64
C ILE A 4 -6.31 3.43 22.18
N PHE A 5 -6.88 4.32 21.38
CA PHE A 5 -8.14 4.09 20.69
C PHE A 5 -7.83 3.52 19.31
N TYR A 6 -8.52 2.44 18.94
CA TYR A 6 -8.41 1.81 17.64
C TYR A 6 -9.69 2.07 16.85
N SER A 7 -9.55 2.50 15.61
CA SER A 7 -10.65 2.75 14.68
C SER A 7 -10.23 2.25 13.30
N ASP A 8 -11.08 1.43 12.70
CA ASP A 8 -10.93 1.02 11.31
C ASP A 8 -12.00 1.69 10.47
N GLU A 9 -11.56 2.35 9.41
CA GLU A 9 -12.44 3.05 8.47
C GLU A 9 -12.08 2.66 7.04
N PHE A 10 -13.11 2.46 6.22
CA PHE A 10 -12.93 2.26 4.81
C PHE A 10 -12.54 3.59 4.15
N LEU A 11 -11.35 3.65 3.58
CA LEU A 11 -10.81 4.88 3.00
C LEU A 11 -11.33 5.12 1.57
N THR A 12 -11.15 4.14 0.67
CA THR A 12 -11.51 4.30 -0.75
C THR A 12 -11.49 2.97 -1.51
N ILE A 13 -12.14 2.95 -2.68
CA ILE A 13 -11.92 1.98 -3.77
C ILE A 13 -11.59 2.78 -5.03
N ILE A 14 -10.45 2.48 -5.64
CA ILE A 14 -10.02 3.14 -6.88
C ILE A 14 -10.08 2.12 -8.02
N PRO A 15 -10.86 2.37 -9.08
CA PRO A 15 -10.91 1.47 -10.22
C PRO A 15 -9.59 1.52 -10.99
N LEU A 16 -9.06 0.35 -11.36
CA LEU A 16 -7.91 0.21 -12.25
C LEU A 16 -8.42 -0.11 -13.66
N ASN A 17 -7.95 0.65 -14.64
CA ASN A 17 -8.27 0.42 -16.05
C ASN A 17 -7.07 -0.19 -16.77
N GLY A 18 -7.31 -1.23 -17.57
CA GLY A 18 -6.26 -1.87 -18.37
C GLY A 18 -5.51 -2.96 -17.60
N LYS A 19 -4.24 -2.71 -17.26
CA LYS A 19 -3.34 -3.71 -16.67
C LYS A 19 -3.29 -3.56 -15.14
N THR A 20 -2.89 -4.64 -14.48
CA THR A 20 -2.76 -4.73 -13.02
C THR A 20 -1.32 -5.11 -12.62
N ARG A 21 -0.31 -4.52 -13.26
CA ARG A 21 1.09 -4.70 -12.85
C ARG A 21 1.35 -3.90 -11.58
N GLY A 22 2.41 -4.23 -10.85
CA GLY A 22 2.76 -3.50 -9.63
C GLY A 22 2.96 -2.01 -9.85
N GLU A 23 3.57 -1.63 -10.97
CA GLU A 23 3.72 -0.23 -11.42
C GLU A 23 2.36 0.48 -11.58
N ASP A 24 1.41 -0.17 -12.27
CA ASP A 24 0.09 0.41 -12.53
C ASP A 24 -0.66 0.69 -11.21
N ILE A 25 -0.54 -0.23 -10.24
CA ILE A 25 -1.16 -0.12 -8.90
C ILE A 25 -0.46 0.95 -8.07
N TYR A 26 0.87 0.97 -8.11
CA TYR A 26 1.71 1.94 -7.41
C TYR A 26 1.43 3.37 -7.84
N ASP A 27 1.36 3.63 -9.15
CA ASP A 27 1.12 4.97 -9.68
C ASP A 27 -0.25 5.50 -9.24
N VAL A 28 -1.28 4.65 -9.30
CA VAL A 28 -2.64 5.02 -8.86
C VAL A 28 -2.69 5.30 -7.36
N PHE A 29 -2.04 4.46 -6.55
CA PHE A 29 -1.96 4.65 -5.11
C PHE A 29 -1.17 5.92 -4.74
N LEU A 30 -0.01 6.15 -5.35
CA LEU A 30 0.82 7.32 -5.09
C LEU A 30 0.10 8.62 -5.47
N ASN A 31 -0.59 8.63 -6.61
CA ASN A 31 -1.41 9.76 -7.02
C ASN A 31 -2.54 10.02 -6.01
N PHE A 32 -3.19 8.97 -5.49
CA PHE A 32 -4.19 9.12 -4.44
C PHE A 32 -3.59 9.71 -3.15
N VAL A 33 -2.48 9.17 -2.66
CA VAL A 33 -1.78 9.68 -1.48
C VAL A 33 -1.44 11.16 -1.64
N LYS A 34 -0.91 11.57 -2.79
CA LYS A 34 -0.53 12.95 -3.08
C LYS A 34 -1.73 13.88 -3.21
N ASN A 35 -2.77 13.48 -3.94
CA ASN A 35 -3.96 14.31 -4.18
C ASN A 35 -4.75 14.60 -2.90
N TYR A 36 -4.72 13.68 -1.93
CA TYR A 36 -5.42 13.82 -0.65
C TYR A 36 -4.47 14.17 0.51
N GLU A 37 -3.20 14.47 0.20
CA GLU A 37 -2.16 14.83 1.18
C GLU A 37 -2.12 13.88 2.39
N LEU A 38 -2.26 12.58 2.13
CA LEU A 38 -2.29 11.59 3.19
C LEU A 38 -0.93 11.58 3.92
N PRO A 39 -0.91 11.48 5.26
CA PRO A 39 0.31 11.52 6.05
C PRO A 39 1.09 10.21 5.91
N ILE A 40 1.69 9.96 4.75
CA ILE A 40 2.31 8.68 4.39
C ILE A 40 3.46 8.30 5.33
N TYR A 41 4.11 9.29 5.95
CA TYR A 41 5.12 9.10 7.00
C TYR A 41 4.59 8.34 8.25
N LYS A 42 3.26 8.23 8.41
CA LYS A 42 2.61 7.43 9.46
C LYS A 42 2.27 5.99 9.03
N LEU A 43 2.60 5.59 7.80
CA LEU A 43 2.36 4.24 7.30
C LEU A 43 3.18 3.23 8.10
N MET A 44 2.51 2.25 8.70
CA MET A 44 3.17 1.19 9.49
C MET A 44 3.25 -0.14 8.75
N CYS A 45 2.22 -0.48 7.97
CA CYS A 45 2.17 -1.74 7.24
C CYS A 45 1.32 -1.68 5.98
N ILE A 46 1.58 -2.62 5.07
CA ILE A 46 0.78 -2.90 3.88
C ILE A 46 0.38 -4.38 3.93
N THR A 47 -0.89 -4.68 3.68
CA THR A 47 -1.39 -6.05 3.52
C THR A 47 -1.89 -6.27 2.11
N THR A 48 -1.42 -7.32 1.44
CA THR A 48 -1.77 -7.63 0.04
C THR A 48 -2.16 -9.10 -0.11
N ASP A 49 -2.81 -9.48 -1.21
CA ASP A 49 -3.19 -10.86 -1.55
C ASP A 49 -2.03 -11.76 -1.99
N GLY A 50 -0.78 -11.30 -1.83
CA GLY A 50 0.40 -12.11 -2.15
C GLY A 50 0.70 -12.25 -3.64
N ALA A 51 -0.14 -11.72 -4.54
CA ALA A 51 0.07 -11.86 -5.98
C ALA A 51 1.44 -11.29 -6.42
N PRO A 52 2.09 -11.85 -7.46
CA PRO A 52 3.40 -11.37 -7.90
C PRO A 52 3.46 -9.87 -8.25
N ALA A 53 2.36 -9.30 -8.74
CA ALA A 53 2.24 -7.87 -9.01
C ALA A 53 2.27 -7.02 -7.71
N MET A 54 1.85 -7.58 -6.58
CA MET A 54 1.82 -6.89 -5.28
C MET A 54 3.13 -7.09 -4.51
N THR A 55 3.71 -8.29 -4.51
CA THR A 55 4.79 -8.69 -3.59
C THR A 55 6.12 -9.04 -4.24
N GLY A 56 6.20 -9.13 -5.57
CA GLY A 56 7.42 -9.52 -6.27
C GLY A 56 8.63 -8.62 -5.96
N ASN A 57 9.85 -9.15 -6.08
CA ASN A 57 11.06 -8.42 -5.66
C ASN A 57 11.44 -7.21 -6.54
N LYS A 58 10.82 -7.07 -7.72
CA LYS A 58 11.08 -5.98 -8.67
C LYS A 58 9.76 -5.51 -9.28
N ASN A 59 9.57 -4.21 -9.38
CA ASN A 59 8.43 -3.55 -10.02
C ASN A 59 7.05 -4.04 -9.52
N SER A 60 7.01 -4.63 -8.33
CA SER A 60 5.76 -4.91 -7.62
C SER A 60 5.35 -3.69 -6.83
N PHE A 61 4.07 -3.62 -6.45
CA PHE A 61 3.55 -2.54 -5.63
C PHE A 61 4.39 -2.33 -4.34
N VAL A 62 4.62 -3.39 -3.57
CA VAL A 62 5.37 -3.31 -2.30
C VAL A 62 6.82 -2.92 -2.53
N ALA A 63 7.49 -3.52 -3.52
CA ALA A 63 8.90 -3.20 -3.81
C ALA A 63 9.07 -1.74 -4.26
N LEU A 64 8.13 -1.21 -5.04
CA LEU A 64 8.12 0.19 -5.46
C LEU A 64 7.92 1.13 -4.27
N CYS A 65 6.95 0.85 -3.40
CA CYS A 65 6.76 1.61 -2.15
C CYS A 65 8.02 1.61 -1.27
N GLN A 66 8.70 0.46 -1.14
CA GLN A 66 9.95 0.36 -0.36
C GLN A 66 11.12 1.15 -0.97
N SER A 67 11.15 1.29 -2.30
CA SER A 67 12.19 2.04 -3.01
C SER A 67 11.96 3.55 -3.04
N ASN A 68 10.77 4.02 -2.65
CA ASN A 68 10.44 5.44 -2.65
C ASN A 68 10.80 6.09 -1.31
N GLU A 69 11.68 7.09 -1.33
CA GLU A 69 12.17 7.81 -0.15
C GLU A 69 11.08 8.59 0.61
N GLU A 70 9.92 8.88 -0.01
CA GLU A 70 8.77 9.49 0.67
C GLU A 70 8.10 8.53 1.68
N PHE A 71 8.32 7.22 1.54
CA PHE A 71 7.72 6.21 2.40
C PHE A 71 8.60 5.89 3.61
N PRO A 72 8.02 5.69 4.80
CA PRO A 72 8.77 5.19 5.95
C PRO A 72 9.14 3.72 5.75
N SER A 73 9.98 3.18 6.63
CA SER A 73 10.10 1.73 6.76
C SER A 73 8.77 1.15 7.27
N PHE A 74 8.27 0.10 6.62
CA PHE A 74 6.98 -0.53 6.93
C PHE A 74 7.04 -2.05 6.82
N PHE A 75 6.10 -2.73 7.49
CA PHE A 75 5.92 -4.18 7.37
C PHE A 75 5.00 -4.55 6.21
N SER A 76 5.33 -5.60 5.47
CA SER A 76 4.44 -6.18 4.45
C SER A 76 3.89 -7.51 4.93
N PHE A 77 2.59 -7.71 4.80
CA PHE A 77 1.90 -8.94 5.18
C PHE A 77 1.13 -9.53 4.01
N HIS A 78 1.08 -10.85 3.94
CA HIS A 78 0.14 -11.56 3.10
C HIS A 78 -1.21 -11.64 3.83
N CYS A 79 -2.28 -11.22 3.15
CA CYS A 79 -3.64 -11.25 3.64
C CYS A 79 -4.04 -12.66 4.09
N ILE A 80 -4.57 -12.79 5.30
CA ILE A 80 -4.87 -14.09 5.92
C ILE A 80 -5.91 -14.91 5.14
N ILE A 81 -6.81 -14.26 4.41
CA ILE A 81 -7.82 -14.94 3.59
C ILE A 81 -7.25 -15.52 2.28
N HIS A 82 -6.02 -15.15 1.92
CA HIS A 82 -5.31 -15.63 0.73
C HIS A 82 -4.09 -16.52 1.06
N GLN A 83 -3.88 -16.86 2.34
CA GLN A 83 -2.83 -17.79 2.78
C GLN A 83 -3.07 -19.24 2.33
#